data_AF-A0A7C5Y2H6-F1
#
_entry.id   AF-A0A7C5Y2H6-F1
#
_cell.length_a   1.000
_cell.length_b   1.000
_cell.length_c   1.000
_cell.angle_alpha   90.00
_cell.angle_beta   90.00
_cell.angle_gamma   90.00
#
_symmetry.space_group_name_H-M   'P 1'
#
loop_
_entity.id
_entity.type
_entity.pdbx_description
1 polymer ?
#
loop_
_entity_poly.entity_id
_entity_poly.type
_entity_poly.pdbx_seq_one_letter_code
_entity_poly.pdbx_strand_id
1 'polypeptide(L)'
;MINHIKKIISENKILLTGVLMILLSIIMIMTSSISEVVEKKFDIKFNIDKGFTDILQNMLSIEEVSESISGVMNLTNSCPGPVNISIYTPPPVNISISETLDPNKSIIIQNISLNTLIRIYPFKNCFVEINGLIIYRTYKYAWLNLFAFVFVASGSIMIFRHMMYSMRRFEKSQE
;
A
#
# COMPACT_ATOMS: atom_id res chain seq x y z
N MET A 1 -1.26 55.93 0.55
CA MET A 1 0.04 55.30 0.21
C MET A 1 0.33 54.04 1.04
N ILE A 2 0.33 54.12 2.38
CA ILE A 2 0.66 52.97 3.28
C ILE A 2 -0.27 51.75 3.08
N ASN A 3 -1.58 51.96 2.92
CA ASN A 3 -2.53 50.85 2.68
C ASN A 3 -2.32 50.15 1.33
N HIS A 4 -1.81 50.87 0.32
CA HIS A 4 -1.54 50.31 -1.00
C HIS A 4 -0.28 49.43 -0.97
N ILE A 5 0.76 49.85 -0.24
CA ILE A 5 1.98 49.09 -0.03
C ILE A 5 1.70 47.82 0.79
N LYS A 6 0.91 47.90 1.86
CA LYS A 6 0.49 46.73 2.66
C LYS A 6 -0.27 45.70 1.83
N LYS A 7 -1.13 46.16 0.92
CA LYS A 7 -1.92 45.29 0.03
C LYS A 7 -1.04 44.54 -0.96
N ILE A 8 -0.08 45.21 -1.60
CA ILE A 8 0.89 44.59 -2.53
C ILE A 8 1.75 43.54 -1.82
N ILE A 9 2.24 43.86 -0.62
CA ILE A 9 3.04 42.91 0.19
C ILE A 9 2.21 41.68 0.57
N SER A 10 0.94 41.88 0.94
CA SER A 10 0.03 40.78 1.29
C SER A 10 -0.27 39.86 0.09
N GLU A 11 -0.39 40.41 -1.11
CA GLU A 11 -0.72 39.64 -2.30
C GLU A 11 0.46 38.82 -2.82
N ASN A 12 1.67 39.38 -2.77
CA ASN A 12 2.90 38.65 -3.10
C ASN A 12 3.18 37.53 -2.07
N LYS A 13 2.81 37.73 -0.80
CA LYS A 13 2.87 36.66 0.21
C LYS A 13 1.96 35.49 -0.15
N ILE A 14 0.72 35.73 -0.57
CA ILE A 14 -0.23 34.67 -0.96
C ILE A 14 0.30 33.87 -2.15
N LEU A 15 0.84 34.55 -3.17
CA LEU A 15 1.45 33.89 -4.33
C LEU A 15 2.65 33.04 -3.91
N LEU A 16 3.57 33.60 -3.10
CA LEU A 16 4.75 32.89 -2.63
C LEU A 16 4.39 31.66 -1.79
N THR A 17 3.42 31.78 -0.88
CA THR A 17 2.92 30.65 -0.09
C THR A 17 2.32 29.56 -0.99
N GLY A 18 1.52 29.94 -1.99
CA GLY A 18 0.95 28.98 -2.94
C GLY A 18 2.02 28.21 -3.73
N VAL A 19 3.04 28.92 -4.23
CA VAL A 19 4.18 28.29 -4.93
C VAL A 19 4.97 27.36 -4.02
N LEU A 20 5.24 27.79 -2.78
CA LEU A 20 5.97 26.98 -1.80
C LEU A 20 5.21 25.69 -1.43
N MET A 21 3.88 25.77 -1.31
CA MET A 21 3.05 24.58 -1.08
C MET A 21 3.12 23.59 -2.23
N ILE A 22 3.13 24.07 -3.48
CA ILE A 22 3.30 23.21 -4.65
C ILE A 22 4.70 22.58 -4.65
N LEU A 23 5.76 23.33 -4.39
CA LEU A 23 7.12 22.76 -4.30
C LEU A 23 7.23 21.68 -3.23
N LEU A 24 6.67 21.91 -2.05
CA LEU A 24 6.63 20.91 -0.97
C LEU A 24 5.85 19.66 -1.39
N SER A 25 4.73 19.82 -2.10
CA SER A 25 3.95 18.67 -2.58
C SER A 25 4.73 17.80 -3.57
N ILE A 26 5.54 18.41 -4.45
CA ILE A 26 6.39 17.66 -5.38
C ILE A 26 7.42 16.83 -4.62
N ILE A 27 8.06 17.40 -3.60
CA ILE A 27 9.01 16.69 -2.75
C ILE A 27 8.31 15.53 -2.03
N MET A 28 7.09 15.75 -1.50
CA MET A 28 6.30 14.70 -0.86
C MET A 28 5.95 13.55 -1.83
N ILE A 29 5.55 13.85 -3.08
CA ILE A 29 5.25 12.83 -4.11
C ILE A 29 6.50 12.03 -4.49
N MET A 30 7.64 12.71 -4.64
CA MET A 30 8.91 12.03 -4.90
C MET A 30 9.28 11.11 -3.74
N THR A 31 9.08 11.57 -2.50
CA THR A 31 9.39 10.82 -1.28
C THR A 31 8.44 9.63 -1.10
N SER A 32 7.14 9.79 -1.40
CA SER A 32 6.16 8.70 -1.30
C SER A 32 6.41 7.57 -2.28
N SER A 33 7.12 7.86 -3.38
CA SER A 33 7.47 6.89 -4.41
C SER A 33 8.74 6.11 -4.07
N ILE A 34 9.46 6.49 -3.01
CA ILE A 34 10.61 5.73 -2.52
C ILE A 34 10.09 4.39 -2.01
N SER A 35 10.68 3.34 -2.55
CA SER A 35 10.32 1.97 -2.23
C SER A 35 11.53 1.19 -1.73
N GLU A 36 11.29 0.28 -0.80
CA GLU A 36 12.32 -0.62 -0.27
C GLU A 36 11.95 -2.06 -0.60
N VAL A 37 12.95 -2.87 -1.00
CA VAL A 37 12.75 -4.30 -1.23
C VAL A 37 13.09 -5.03 0.06
N VAL A 38 12.14 -5.81 0.56
CA VAL A 38 12.23 -6.55 1.81
C VAL A 38 12.10 -8.04 1.53
N GLU A 39 13.02 -8.82 2.07
CA GLU A 39 12.92 -10.28 2.13
C GLU A 39 12.42 -10.69 3.51
N LYS A 40 11.30 -11.41 3.56
CA LYS A 40 10.71 -11.91 4.80
C LYS A 40 10.56 -13.42 4.76
N LYS A 41 11.30 -14.09 5.63
CA LYS A 41 11.13 -15.51 5.93
C LYS A 41 10.02 -15.67 6.97
N PHE A 42 9.22 -16.71 6.84
CA PHE A 42 8.14 -17.02 7.76
C PHE A 42 8.05 -18.51 8.01
N ASP A 43 7.64 -18.84 9.22
CA ASP A 43 7.37 -20.19 9.72
C ASP A 43 6.24 -20.00 10.73
N ILE A 44 5.03 -20.40 10.32
CA ILE A 44 3.82 -20.14 11.10
C ILE A 44 3.03 -21.43 11.25
N LYS A 45 2.69 -21.74 12.50
CA LYS A 45 1.89 -22.90 12.88
C LYS A 45 0.50 -22.47 13.31
N PHE A 46 -0.52 -23.00 12.64
CA PHE A 46 -1.92 -22.66 12.89
C PHE A 46 -2.67 -23.85 13.45
N ASN A 47 -3.45 -23.64 14.52
CA ASN A 47 -4.47 -24.61 14.92
C ASN A 47 -5.67 -24.49 13.96
N ILE A 48 -6.04 -25.60 13.31
CA ILE A 48 -7.11 -25.65 12.32
C ILE A 48 -8.40 -26.30 12.85
N ASP A 49 -8.59 -26.41 14.17
CA ASP A 49 -9.80 -26.98 14.78
C ASP A 49 -11.11 -26.39 14.23
N LYS A 50 -11.10 -25.08 13.98
CA LYS A 50 -12.23 -24.32 13.44
C LYS A 50 -12.08 -24.02 11.94
N GLY A 51 -11.01 -24.51 11.32
CA GLY A 51 -10.58 -24.09 10.00
C GLY A 51 -9.91 -22.72 10.03
N PHE A 52 -9.33 -22.33 8.91
CA PHE A 52 -8.59 -21.08 8.76
C PHE A 52 -8.88 -20.48 7.39
N THR A 53 -9.06 -19.16 7.33
CA THR A 53 -9.18 -18.44 6.05
C THR A 53 -8.64 -17.04 6.27
N ASP A 54 -7.54 -16.71 5.60
CA ASP A 54 -6.97 -15.36 5.62
C ASP A 54 -6.10 -15.12 4.39
N ILE A 55 -5.71 -13.86 4.21
CA ILE A 55 -4.78 -13.42 3.19
C ILE A 55 -3.37 -13.42 3.76
N LEU A 56 -2.39 -13.85 2.96
CA LEU A 56 -1.00 -13.99 3.38
C LEU A 56 -0.42 -12.70 3.97
N GLN A 57 -0.77 -11.53 3.44
CA GLN A 57 -0.36 -10.23 3.98
C GLN A 57 -0.72 -10.07 5.46
N ASN A 58 -1.93 -10.45 5.85
CA ASN A 58 -2.42 -10.35 7.22
C ASN A 58 -1.71 -11.36 8.13
N MET A 59 -1.55 -12.59 7.63
CA MET A 59 -0.83 -13.67 8.33
C MET A 59 0.61 -13.27 8.66
N LEU A 60 1.24 -12.51 7.76
CA LEU A 60 2.60 -12.00 7.94
C LEU A 60 2.64 -10.66 8.69
N SER A 61 1.50 -10.10 9.10
CA SER A 61 1.41 -8.78 9.77
C SER A 61 2.12 -7.68 8.98
N ILE A 62 1.90 -7.63 7.66
CA ILE A 62 2.46 -6.59 6.77
C ILE A 62 1.42 -5.48 6.65
N GLU A 63 1.60 -4.43 7.47
CA GLU A 63 0.67 -3.31 7.59
C GLU A 63 0.84 -2.25 6.48
N GLU A 64 1.98 -2.23 5.80
CA GLU A 64 2.34 -1.20 4.82
C GLU A 64 1.84 -1.51 3.41
N VAL A 65 1.62 -0.47 2.59
CA VAL A 65 1.32 -0.63 1.16
C VAL A 65 2.47 -1.37 0.51
N SER A 66 2.21 -2.60 0.09
CA SER A 66 3.23 -3.54 -0.35
C SER A 66 2.83 -4.24 -1.64
N GLU A 67 3.81 -4.42 -2.52
CA GLU A 67 3.67 -5.14 -3.78
C GLU A 67 4.55 -6.38 -3.75
N SER A 68 3.97 -7.55 -4.04
CA SER A 68 4.73 -8.80 -4.04
C SER A 68 5.59 -8.90 -5.30
N ILE A 69 6.88 -9.22 -5.13
CA ILE A 69 7.81 -9.45 -6.25
C ILE A 69 7.88 -10.94 -6.55
N SER A 70 8.12 -11.75 -5.52
CA SER A 70 8.21 -13.19 -5.62
C SER A 70 7.95 -13.82 -4.26
N GLY A 71 7.52 -15.06 -4.23
CA GLY A 71 7.48 -15.81 -2.99
C GLY A 71 7.35 -17.30 -3.23
N VAL A 72 7.79 -18.04 -2.23
CA VAL A 72 7.70 -19.49 -2.16
C VAL A 72 7.10 -19.86 -0.81
N MET A 73 6.12 -20.75 -0.85
CA MET A 73 5.44 -21.26 0.33
C MET A 73 5.52 -22.79 0.33
N ASN A 74 5.80 -23.36 1.49
CA ASN A 74 5.74 -24.77 1.76
C ASN A 74 4.69 -25.02 2.83
N LEU A 75 3.75 -25.91 2.54
CA LEU A 75 2.67 -26.30 3.42
C LEU A 75 2.89 -27.73 3.88
N THR A 76 2.94 -27.95 5.19
CA THR A 76 3.14 -29.27 5.78
C THR A 76 1.96 -29.65 6.65
N ASN A 77 1.46 -30.88 6.46
CA ASN A 77 0.39 -31.43 7.29
C ASN A 77 0.98 -32.22 8.46
N SER A 78 0.73 -31.77 9.68
CA SER A 78 1.03 -32.52 10.90
C SER A 78 -0.20 -33.22 11.50
N CYS A 79 -1.33 -33.26 10.80
CA CYS A 79 -2.53 -33.96 11.23
C CYS A 79 -2.39 -35.49 11.14
N PRO A 80 -3.18 -36.24 11.93
CA PRO A 80 -3.31 -37.69 11.77
C PRO A 80 -4.03 -38.11 10.49
N GLY A 81 -4.68 -37.20 9.76
CA GLY A 81 -5.43 -37.48 8.52
C GLY A 81 -5.26 -36.39 7.47
N PRO A 82 -5.76 -36.62 6.24
CA PRO A 82 -5.66 -35.65 5.16
C PRO A 82 -6.48 -34.39 5.44
N VAL A 83 -5.95 -33.24 5.06
CA VAL A 83 -6.59 -31.93 5.23
C VAL A 83 -6.84 -31.29 3.88
N ASN A 84 -8.06 -30.82 3.66
CA ASN A 84 -8.36 -30.07 2.44
C ASN A 84 -7.82 -28.65 2.57
N ILE A 85 -7.12 -28.20 1.53
CA ILE A 85 -6.63 -26.85 1.40
C ILE A 85 -7.08 -26.26 0.07
N SER A 86 -7.37 -24.96 0.09
CA SER A 86 -7.65 -24.18 -1.10
C SER A 86 -6.85 -22.90 -1.05
N ILE A 87 -6.08 -22.64 -2.10
CA ILE A 87 -5.18 -21.50 -2.21
C ILE A 87 -5.54 -20.77 -3.49
N TYR A 88 -5.80 -19.48 -3.35
CA TYR A 88 -6.17 -18.62 -4.45
C TYR A 88 -5.26 -17.41 -4.48
N THR A 89 -4.51 -17.28 -5.57
CA THR A 89 -3.69 -16.11 -5.87
C THR A 89 -4.37 -15.32 -6.98
N PRO A 90 -4.83 -14.09 -6.73
CA PRO A 90 -5.51 -13.28 -7.75
C PRO A 90 -4.57 -12.89 -8.92
N PRO A 91 -5.11 -12.29 -10.00
CA PRO A 91 -4.31 -11.79 -11.11
C PRO A 91 -3.17 -10.87 -10.64
N PRO A 92 -2.00 -10.90 -11.31
CA PRO A 92 -1.73 -11.49 -12.63
C PRO A 92 -1.32 -12.97 -12.61
N VAL A 93 -1.10 -13.57 -11.45
CA VAL A 93 -0.57 -14.94 -11.32
C VAL A 93 -1.68 -16.00 -11.47
N ASN A 94 -2.88 -15.71 -10.97
CA ASN A 94 -4.11 -16.51 -11.13
C ASN A 94 -3.93 -18.02 -10.85
N ILE A 95 -3.32 -18.35 -9.71
CA ILE A 95 -3.18 -19.74 -9.24
C ILE A 95 -4.40 -20.08 -8.39
N SER A 96 -5.11 -21.15 -8.75
CA SER A 96 -6.13 -21.77 -7.89
C SER A 96 -5.77 -23.23 -7.65
N ILE A 97 -5.36 -23.55 -6.43
CA ILE A 97 -5.04 -24.92 -6.02
C ILE A 97 -6.10 -25.35 -5.02
N SER A 98 -6.69 -26.52 -5.24
CA SER A 98 -7.57 -27.18 -4.27
C SER A 98 -7.09 -28.62 -4.15
N GLU A 99 -6.35 -28.91 -3.09
CA GLU A 99 -5.73 -30.22 -2.90
C GLU A 99 -5.99 -30.75 -1.49
N THR A 100 -5.90 -32.07 -1.36
CA THR A 100 -5.87 -32.79 -0.08
C THR A 100 -4.43 -32.96 0.35
N LEU A 101 -4.04 -32.28 1.42
CA LEU A 101 -2.73 -32.36 2.03
C LEU A 101 -2.67 -33.64 2.89
N ASP A 102 -2.06 -34.71 2.38
CA ASP A 102 -1.90 -35.97 3.14
C ASP A 102 -0.91 -35.81 4.31
N PRO A 103 -1.05 -36.62 5.38
CA PRO A 103 -0.04 -36.69 6.44
C PRO A 103 1.34 -37.02 5.84
N ASN A 104 2.38 -36.29 6.25
CA ASN A 104 3.77 -36.42 5.75
C ASN A 104 4.02 -35.97 4.30
N LYS A 105 3.03 -35.41 3.59
CA LYS A 105 3.28 -34.71 2.34
C LYS A 105 3.45 -33.22 2.58
N SER A 106 4.28 -32.61 1.75
CA SER A 106 4.47 -31.17 1.69
C SER A 106 4.14 -30.66 0.31
N ILE A 107 3.39 -29.56 0.23
CA ILE A 107 3.10 -28.89 -1.04
C ILE A 107 3.93 -27.62 -1.11
N ILE A 108 4.74 -27.50 -2.16
CA ILE A 108 5.54 -26.31 -2.44
C ILE A 108 4.82 -25.51 -3.53
N ILE A 109 4.49 -24.26 -3.22
CA ILE A 109 3.84 -23.33 -4.12
C ILE A 109 4.82 -22.20 -4.41
N GLN A 110 5.13 -22.04 -5.69
CA GLN A 110 5.95 -20.96 -6.19
C GLN A 110 5.06 -19.80 -6.68
N ASN A 111 5.65 -18.61 -6.79
CA ASN A 111 4.98 -17.40 -7.26
C ASN A 111 3.76 -17.00 -6.43
N ILE A 112 3.82 -17.19 -5.10
CA ILE A 112 2.81 -16.65 -4.20
C ILE A 112 2.93 -15.13 -4.09
N SER A 113 1.80 -14.46 -3.84
CA SER A 113 1.75 -13.03 -3.62
C SER A 113 1.16 -12.67 -2.26
N LEU A 114 1.40 -11.45 -1.79
CA LEU A 114 0.87 -10.96 -0.53
C LEU A 114 -0.67 -11.05 -0.45
N ASN A 115 -1.36 -10.90 -1.56
CA ASN A 115 -2.82 -11.01 -1.66
C ASN A 115 -3.31 -12.45 -1.88
N THR A 116 -2.45 -13.47 -1.79
CA THR A 116 -2.86 -14.88 -1.83
C THR A 116 -3.79 -15.17 -0.65
N LEU A 117 -4.99 -15.65 -0.96
CA LEU A 117 -5.96 -16.16 0.00
C LEU A 117 -5.67 -17.63 0.28
N ILE A 118 -5.50 -17.97 1.55
CA ILE A 118 -5.26 -19.33 2.02
C ILE A 118 -6.47 -19.74 2.85
N ARG A 119 -7.11 -20.83 2.44
CA ARG A 119 -8.22 -21.44 3.17
C ARG A 119 -7.91 -22.89 3.46
N ILE A 120 -7.96 -23.24 4.75
CA ILE A 120 -7.74 -24.58 5.27
C ILE A 120 -9.03 -25.02 5.97
N TYR A 121 -9.55 -26.18 5.59
CA TYR A 121 -10.79 -26.70 6.16
C TYR A 121 -10.56 -27.26 7.58
N PRO A 122 -11.58 -27.21 8.46
CA PRO A 122 -11.44 -27.60 9.85
C PRO A 122 -11.04 -29.08 10.04
N PHE A 123 -10.09 -29.32 10.93
CA PHE A 123 -9.71 -30.67 11.38
C PHE A 123 -9.36 -30.64 12.87
N LYS A 124 -10.05 -31.46 13.69
CA LYS A 124 -9.91 -31.43 15.15
C LYS A 124 -8.54 -31.91 15.63
N ASN A 125 -8.03 -31.24 16.67
CA ASN A 125 -6.74 -31.41 17.31
C ASN A 125 -5.58 -31.43 16.32
N CYS A 126 -5.61 -30.52 15.34
CA CYS A 126 -4.57 -30.47 14.33
C CYS A 126 -3.93 -29.10 14.15
N PHE A 127 -2.64 -29.15 13.84
CA PHE A 127 -1.84 -28.03 13.40
C PHE A 127 -1.36 -28.21 11.96
N VAL A 128 -1.49 -27.15 11.17
CA VAL A 128 -0.83 -27.02 9.86
C VAL A 128 0.27 -25.99 9.99
N GLU A 129 1.41 -26.28 9.38
CA GLU A 129 2.59 -25.43 9.41
C GLU A 129 2.85 -24.89 8.00
N ILE A 130 3.14 -23.60 7.93
CA ILE A 130 3.32 -22.86 6.69
C ILE A 130 4.65 -22.11 6.76
N ASN A 131 5.59 -22.55 5.94
CA ASN A 131 6.97 -22.08 5.98
C ASN A 131 7.33 -21.54 4.61
N GLY A 132 8.12 -20.48 4.55
CA GLY A 132 8.47 -19.91 3.27
C GLY A 132 9.23 -18.61 3.32
N LEU A 133 9.28 -17.99 2.16
CA LEU A 133 9.96 -16.73 1.93
C LEU A 133 9.16 -15.92 0.94
N ILE A 134 8.95 -14.65 1.27
CA ILE A 134 8.34 -13.68 0.37
C ILE A 134 9.27 -12.48 0.23
N ILE A 135 9.43 -12.03 -1.01
CA ILE A 135 10.15 -10.82 -1.38
C ILE A 135 9.09 -9.84 -1.86
N TYR A 136 9.00 -8.70 -1.19
CA TYR A 136 8.03 -7.66 -1.53
C TYR A 136 8.67 -6.29 -1.49
N ARG A 137 8.05 -5.37 -2.20
CA ARG A 137 8.39 -3.96 -2.19
C ARG A 137 7.42 -3.25 -1.25
N THR A 138 7.94 -2.52 -0.26
CA THR A 138 7.11 -1.67 0.61
C THR A 138 7.27 -0.20 0.24
N TYR A 139 6.18 0.55 0.40
CA TYR A 139 6.11 2.00 0.23
C TYR A 139 5.80 2.67 1.57
N LYS A 140 6.80 2.71 2.45
CA LYS A 140 6.71 3.27 3.81
C LYS A 140 6.12 4.69 3.86
N TYR A 141 6.39 5.49 2.83
CA TYR A 141 5.96 6.88 2.76
C TYR A 141 4.76 7.11 1.83
N ALA A 142 4.05 6.06 1.40
CA ALA A 142 2.89 6.19 0.51
C ALA A 142 1.82 7.16 1.05
N TRP A 143 1.68 7.24 2.37
CA TRP A 143 0.74 8.15 3.06
C TRP A 143 1.02 9.64 2.79
N LEU A 144 2.25 10.01 2.41
CA LEU A 144 2.58 11.39 2.03
C LEU A 144 1.81 11.87 0.79
N ASN A 145 1.32 10.95 -0.06
CA ASN A 145 0.48 11.31 -1.21
C ASN A 145 -0.79 12.05 -0.80
N LEU A 146 -1.39 11.69 0.34
CA LEU A 146 -2.58 12.38 0.84
C LEU A 146 -2.28 13.84 1.16
N PHE A 147 -1.16 14.09 1.85
CA PHE A 147 -0.73 15.45 2.17
C PHE A 147 -0.32 16.22 0.93
N ALA A 148 0.42 15.60 0.02
CA ALA A 148 0.79 16.22 -1.25
C ALA A 148 -0.44 16.69 -2.03
N PHE A 149 -1.48 15.86 -2.12
CA PHE A 149 -2.74 16.22 -2.79
C PHE A 149 -3.38 17.47 -2.17
N VAL A 150 -3.48 17.53 -0.83
CA VAL A 150 -4.01 18.70 -0.12
C VAL A 150 -3.18 19.95 -0.39
N PHE A 151 -1.85 19.82 -0.43
CA PHE A 151 -0.94 20.93 -0.70
C PHE A 151 -1.03 21.44 -2.14
N VAL A 152 -1.12 20.54 -3.12
CA VAL A 152 -1.37 20.91 -4.53
C VAL A 152 -2.69 21.64 -4.64
N ALA A 153 -3.78 21.05 -4.17
CA ALA A 153 -5.11 21.64 -4.28
C ALA A 153 -5.18 23.03 -3.63
N SER A 154 -4.67 23.16 -2.41
CA SER A 154 -4.65 24.43 -1.67
C SER A 154 -3.75 25.47 -2.35
N GLY A 155 -2.54 25.07 -2.76
CA GLY A 155 -1.60 25.94 -3.46
C GLY A 155 -2.15 26.45 -4.80
N SER A 156 -2.77 25.56 -5.58
CA SER A 156 -3.43 25.91 -6.84
C SER A 156 -4.57 26.90 -6.64
N ILE A 157 -5.42 26.72 -5.62
CA ILE A 157 -6.50 27.67 -5.31
C ILE A 157 -5.94 29.06 -4.94
N MET A 158 -4.86 29.12 -4.15
CA MET A 158 -4.24 30.38 -3.77
C MET A 158 -3.64 31.13 -4.97
N ILE A 159 -2.94 30.41 -5.85
CA ILE A 159 -2.39 30.99 -7.09
C ILE A 159 -3.50 31.45 -8.02
N PHE A 160 -4.54 30.62 -8.22
CA PHE A 160 -5.67 30.96 -9.07
C PHE A 160 -6.39 32.22 -8.57
N ARG A 161 -6.63 32.32 -7.26
CA ARG A 161 -7.22 33.50 -6.63
C ARG A 161 -6.36 34.74 -6.85
N HIS A 162 -5.03 34.61 -6.74
CA HIS A 162 -4.11 35.71 -7.03
C HIS A 162 -4.19 36.15 -8.50
N MET A 163 -4.19 35.20 -9.45
CA MET A 163 -4.31 35.49 -10.89
C MET A 163 -5.61 36.25 -11.20
N MET A 164 -6.75 35.80 -10.67
CA MET A 164 -8.04 36.48 -10.84
C MET A 164 -8.05 37.92 -10.31
N TYR A 165 -7.44 38.15 -9.14
CA TYR A 165 -7.32 39.52 -8.59
C TYR A 165 -6.33 40.39 -9.38
N SER A 166 -5.31 39.80 -9.97
CA SER A 166 -4.34 40.52 -10.81
C SER A 166 -4.98 40.94 -12.15
N MET A 167 -5.66 40.00 -12.83
CA MET A 167 -6.38 40.26 -14.09
C MET A 167 -7.43 41.36 -13.95
N ARG A 168 -8.29 41.31 -12.92
CA ARG A 168 -9.30 42.36 -12.66
C ARG A 168 -8.69 43.75 -12.42
N ARG A 169 -7.46 43.82 -11.91
CA ARG A 169 -6.76 45.10 -11.70
C ARG A 169 -6.18 45.64 -13.00
N PHE A 170 -5.70 44.75 -13.86
CA PHE A 170 -5.20 45.09 -15.18
C PHE A 170 -6.33 45.65 -16.06
N GLU A 171 -7.50 45.02 -16.08
CA GLU A 171 -8.69 45.52 -16.81
C GLU A 171 -9.08 46.94 -16.36
N LYS A 172 -9.16 47.18 -15.05
CA LYS A 172 -9.48 48.52 -14.51
C LYS A 172 -8.43 49.60 -14.77
N SER A 173 -7.21 49.24 -15.17
CA SER A 173 -6.16 50.20 -15.51
C SER A 173 -6.15 50.59 -16.98
N GLN A 174 -6.96 49.91 -17.81
CA GLN A 174 -7.12 50.19 -19.23
C GLN A 174 -8.42 50.97 -19.57
N GLU A 175 -9.29 51.18 -18.57
CA GLU A 175 -10.40 52.16 -18.60
C GLU A 175 -9.93 53.53 -18.11
#